data_AF-A0A352SVJ2-F1
#
_entry.id   AF-A0A352SVJ2-F1
#
_cell.length_a   1.000
_cell.length_b   1.000
_cell.length_c   1.000
_cell.angle_alpha   90.00
_cell.angle_beta   90.00
_cell.angle_gamma   90.00
#
_symmetry.space_group_name_H-M   'P 1'
#
loop_
_entity.id
_entity.type
_entity.pdbx_description
1 polymer ?
#
loop_
_entity_poly.entity_id
_entity_poly.type
_entity_poly.pdbx_seq_one_letter_code
_entity_poly.pdbx_strand_id
1 'polypeptide(L)' 'GACSIIESGSIVCDYSKIGKNTLVKSGSLVKQRSIFNDNEILEGFPAKSTGENTETLKRPSWAIHK' A
#
# COMPACT_ATOMS: atom_id res chain seq x y z
N GLY A 1 6.24 -1.49 3.78
CA GLY A 1 7.58 -1.09 4.24
C GLY A 1 7.46 0.11 5.16
N ALA A 2 8.55 0.81 5.44
CA ALA A 2 8.49 2.09 6.15
C ALA A 2 7.80 3.16 5.29
N CYS A 3 7.10 4.10 5.93
CA CYS A 3 6.38 5.19 5.26
C CYS A 3 5.37 4.75 4.19
N SER A 4 4.91 3.50 4.23
CA SER A 4 3.81 3.05 3.38
C SER A 4 2.47 3.46 3.99
N ILE A 5 1.47 3.75 3.14
CA ILE A 5 0.09 3.98 3.58
C ILE A 5 -0.78 2.88 3.01
N ILE A 6 -1.60 2.29 3.88
CA ILE A 6 -2.67 1.38 3.50
C ILE A 6 -3.97 2.13 3.77
N GLU A 7 -4.64 2.57 2.71
CA GLU A 7 -5.89 3.31 2.84
C GLU A 7 -7.04 2.42 3.31
N SER A 8 -8.06 3.05 3.88
CA SER A 8 -9.25 2.42 4.42
C SER A 8 -9.87 1.39 3.47
N GLY A 9 -10.36 0.28 4.02
CA GLY A 9 -11.03 -0.76 3.24
C GLY A 9 -10.12 -1.59 2.34
N SER A 10 -8.81 -1.34 2.31
CA SER A 10 -7.85 -2.21 1.63
C SER A 10 -7.63 -3.50 2.43
N ILE A 11 -7.36 -4.60 1.71
CA ILE A 11 -7.08 -5.91 2.29
C ILE A 11 -5.66 -6.33 1.90
N VAL A 12 -4.84 -6.64 2.91
CA VAL A 12 -3.47 -7.15 2.72
C VAL A 12 -3.41 -8.59 3.22
N CYS A 13 -3.22 -9.53 2.29
CA CYS A 13 -3.20 -10.95 2.60
C CYS A 13 -1.83 -11.47 3.05
N ASP A 14 -1.82 -12.68 3.59
CA ASP A 14 -0.64 -13.33 4.17
C ASP A 14 0.56 -13.42 3.23
N TYR A 15 1.75 -13.29 3.83
CA TYR A 15 3.04 -13.37 3.16
C TYR A 15 3.24 -12.40 1.99
N SER A 16 2.36 -11.40 1.84
CA SER A 16 2.57 -10.32 0.89
C SER A 16 3.65 -9.36 1.41
N LYS A 17 4.34 -8.70 0.48
CA LYS A 17 5.37 -7.71 0.78
C LYS A 17 5.06 -6.42 0.04
N ILE A 18 4.97 -5.35 0.82
CA ILE A 18 4.80 -3.98 0.35
C ILE A 18 6.13 -3.26 0.58
N GLY A 19 6.67 -2.62 -0.46
CA GLY A 19 7.86 -1.79 -0.39
C GLY A 19 7.73 -0.58 0.53
N LYS A 20 8.81 0.18 0.67
CA LYS A 20 8.81 1.48 1.37
C LYS A 20 8.10 2.53 0.52
N ASN A 21 7.48 3.51 1.17
CA ASN A 21 6.83 4.64 0.49
C ASN A 21 5.78 4.23 -0.57
N THR A 22 5.23 3.02 -0.45
CA THR A 22 4.16 2.48 -1.31
C THR A 22 2.79 2.94 -0.79
N LEU A 23 1.92 3.36 -1.70
CA LEU A 23 0.53 3.73 -1.40
C LEU A 23 -0.40 2.61 -1.86
N VAL A 24 -1.15 2.01 -0.94
CA VAL A 24 -2.25 1.08 -1.27
C VAL A 24 -3.56 1.85 -1.23
N LYS A 25 -4.20 2.01 -2.38
CA LYS A 25 -5.44 2.77 -2.49
C LYS A 25 -6.63 2.04 -1.86
N SER A 26 -7.60 2.82 -1.39
CA SER A 26 -8.82 2.36 -0.74
C SER A 26 -9.50 1.23 -1.52
N GLY A 27 -9.89 0.17 -0.81
CA GLY A 27 -10.61 -0.97 -1.40
C GLY A 27 -9.73 -1.93 -2.21
N SER A 28 -8.41 -1.77 -2.23
CA SER A 28 -7.52 -2.66 -2.98
C SER A 28 -7.28 -4.00 -2.27
N LEU A 29 -7.11 -5.09 -3.04
CA LEU A 29 -6.77 -6.41 -2.53
C LEU A 29 -5.34 -6.80 -2.92
N VAL A 30 -4.42 -6.70 -1.97
CA VAL A 30 -3.06 -7.24 -2.09
C VAL A 30 -3.11 -8.75 -1.83
N LYS A 31 -2.99 -9.55 -2.90
CA LYS A 31 -3.10 -11.02 -2.80
C LYS A 31 -1.95 -11.64 -1.99
N GLN A 32 -2.22 -12.86 -1.51
CA GLN A 32 -1.23 -13.67 -0.81
C GLN A 32 0.06 -13.78 -1.61
N ARG A 33 1.21 -13.70 -0.93
CA ARG A 33 2.55 -13.84 -1.53
C ARG A 33 2.89 -12.82 -2.63
N SER A 34 2.05 -11.81 -2.87
CA SER A 34 2.37 -10.73 -3.82
C SER A 34 3.52 -9.88 -3.29
N ILE A 35 4.42 -9.48 -4.19
CA ILE A 35 5.58 -8.64 -3.87
C ILE A 35 5.48 -7.38 -4.72
N PHE A 36 5.43 -6.23 -4.05
CA PHE A 36 5.42 -4.90 -4.65
C PHE A 36 6.65 -4.12 -4.18
N ASN A 37 7.30 -3.39 -5.08
CA ASN A 37 8.55 -2.69 -4.79
C ASN A 37 8.29 -1.36 -4.06
N ASP A 38 9.40 -0.70 -3.73
CA ASP A 38 9.38 0.64 -3.13
C ASP A 38 8.75 1.64 -4.12
N ASN A 39 8.10 2.67 -3.56
CA ASN A 39 7.47 3.75 -4.31
C ASN A 39 6.35 3.33 -5.27
N GLU A 40 5.69 2.18 -5.11
CA GLU A 40 4.56 1.83 -5.99
C GLU A 40 3.22 2.43 -5.51
N ILE A 41 2.30 2.69 -6.45
CA ILE A 41 0.89 2.99 -6.18
C ILE A 41 0.07 1.76 -6.57
N LEU A 42 -0.62 1.16 -5.59
CA LEU A 42 -1.37 -0.09 -5.76
C LEU A 42 -2.87 0.19 -5.78
N GLU A 43 -3.56 -0.35 -6.79
CA GLU A 43 -5.00 -0.19 -6.96
C GLU A 43 -5.67 -1.45 -7.50
N GLY A 44 -6.89 -1.71 -7.02
CA GLY A 44 -7.82 -2.68 -7.62
C GLY A 44 -8.00 -3.97 -6.84
N PHE A 45 -8.84 -4.84 -7.38
CA PHE A 45 -9.21 -6.14 -6.81
C PHE A 45 -9.10 -7.23 -7.90
N PRO A 46 -7.95 -7.93 -8.04
CA PRO A 46 -6.72 -7.82 -7.24
C PRO A 46 -5.90 -6.56 -7.54
N ALA A 47 -5.11 -6.13 -6.55
CA ALA A 47 -4.28 -4.94 -6.65
C ALA A 47 -3.17 -5.12 -7.69
N LYS A 48 -2.96 -4.08 -8.48
CA LYS A 48 -1.85 -3.96 -9.45
C LYS A 48 -1.11 -2.65 -9.20
N SER A 49 0.16 -2.61 -9.58
CA SER A 49 0.90 -1.35 -9.64
C SER A 49 0.37 -0.52 -10.80
N THR A 50 -0.13 0.68 -10.50
CA THR A 50 -0.71 1.61 -11.48
C THR A 50 0.17 2.84 -11.70
N GLY A 51 1.23 2.99 -10.91
CA GLY A 51 2.19 4.08 -11.05
C GLY A 51 3.25 4.07 -9.95
N GLU A 52 4.10 5.09 -10.01
CA GLU A 52 5.14 5.35 -9.01
C GLU A 52 4.76 6.55 -8.15
N ASN A 53 4.92 6.41 -6.83
CA ASN A 53 4.80 7.45 -5.85
C ASN A 53 6.14 8.20 -5.72
N THR A 54 6.19 9.39 -6.30
CA THR A 54 7.38 10.25 -6.35
C THR A 54 7.58 11.09 -5.10
N GLU A 55 6.55 11.17 -4.25
CA GLU A 55 6.57 11.99 -3.03
C GLU A 55 6.70 11.13 -1.77
N THR A 56 7.24 11.72 -0.71
CA THR A 56 7.24 11.06 0.60
C THR A 56 5.83 11.12 1.19
N LEU A 57 5.23 9.94 1.39
CA LEU A 57 3.91 9.85 2.02
C LEU A 57 3.96 10.38 3.45
N LYS A 58 3.19 11.43 3.69
CA LYS A 58 3.02 12.01 5.02
C LYS A 58 2.08 11.14 5.85
N ARG A 59 2.37 11.02 7.15
CA ARG A 59 1.49 10.28 8.07
C ARG A 59 0.08 10.92 8.02
N PRO A 60 -0.97 10.14 7.68
CA PRO A 60 -2.31 10.70 7.57
C PRO A 60 -2.88 11.05 8.95
N SER A 61 -3.80 12.02 9.01
CA SER A 61 -4.43 12.49 10.26
C SER A 61 -5.22 11.40 10.98
N TRP A 62 -5.77 10.44 10.24
CA TRP A 62 -6.52 9.29 10.74
C TRP A 62 -5.63 8.11 11.15
N ALA A 63 -4.29 8.22 11.03
CA ALA A 63 -3.40 7.16 11.45
C ALA A 63 -3.65 6.80 12.92
N ILE A 64 -3.69 5.51 13.22
CA ILE A 64 -3.85 5.04 14.60
C ILE A 64 -2.62 5.46 15.41
N HIS A 65 -2.86 6.11 16.55
CA HIS A 65 -1.84 6.46 17.55
C HIS A 65 -1.86 5.40 18.64
N LYS A 66 -0.68 5.06 19.17
CA LYS A 66 -0.56 4.30 20.42
C LYS A 66 -0.49 5.26 21.59
#